data_AF-X1UAM4-F1
#
_entry.id   AF-X1UAM4-F1
#
_cell.length_a   1.000
_cell.length_b   1.000
_cell.length_c   1.000
_cell.angle_alpha   90.00
_cell.angle_beta   90.00
_cell.angle_gamma   90.00
#
_symmetry.space_group_name_H-M   'P 1'
#
loop_
_entity.id
_entity.type
_entity.pdbx_description
1 polymer ?
#
loop_
_entity_poly.entity_id
_entity_poly.type
_entity_poly.pdbx_seq_one_letter_code
_entity_poly.pdbx_strand_id
1 'polypeptide(L)'
;MSAQDIKDELNALLYDEAVQKACKAEDRELLSIIIARGKVGMFDFLEGKTEWKVRGKWRRPDEGFDIEENVQLDVQFKDAADECVGKRIIDLLKAYNKKVVSEELLYARTIPIEEGTL
;
A
#
# COMPACT_ATOMS: atom_id res chain seq x y z
N MET A 1 -6.43 15.21 8.74
CA MET A 1 -5.14 15.03 8.07
C MET A 1 -5.16 15.63 6.67
N SER A 2 -4.12 16.38 6.35
CA SER A 2 -3.75 16.79 5.01
C SER A 2 -3.30 15.59 4.17
N ALA A 3 -3.13 15.76 2.85
CA ALA A 3 -2.53 14.70 2.02
C ALA A 3 -1.06 14.46 2.39
N GLN A 4 -0.34 15.49 2.84
CA GLN A 4 1.05 15.38 3.26
C GLN A 4 1.14 14.58 4.57
N ASP A 5 0.30 14.87 5.56
CA ASP A 5 0.27 14.12 6.83
C ASP A 5 0.06 12.62 6.60
N ILE A 6 -0.78 12.25 5.62
CA ILE A 6 -1.01 10.83 5.28
C ILE A 6 0.24 10.20 4.70
N LYS A 7 0.95 10.88 3.79
CA LYS A 7 2.18 10.39 3.20
C LYS A 7 3.29 10.25 4.24
N ASP A 8 3.42 11.25 5.10
CA ASP A 8 4.43 11.27 6.17
C ASP A 8 4.18 10.13 7.16
N GLU A 9 2.92 9.92 7.58
CA GLU A 9 2.57 8.83 8.49
C GLU A 9 2.76 7.45 7.83
N LEU A 10 2.40 7.29 6.55
CA LEU A 10 2.68 6.05 5.81
C LEU A 10 4.18 5.74 5.79
N ASN A 11 5.01 6.72 5.41
CA ASN A 11 6.47 6.52 5.37
C ASN A 11 7.04 6.25 6.77
N ALA A 12 6.52 6.89 7.81
CA ALA A 12 6.95 6.63 9.18
C ALA A 12 6.63 5.20 9.62
N LEU A 13 5.41 4.71 9.37
CA LEU A 13 5.04 3.34 9.71
C LEU A 13 5.82 2.29 8.89
N LEU A 14 6.06 2.56 7.61
CA LEU A 14 6.72 1.64 6.70
C LEU A 14 8.25 1.60 6.91
N TYR A 15 8.89 2.72 7.23
CA TYR A 15 10.35 2.86 7.12
C TYR A 15 11.05 3.42 8.37
N ASP A 16 10.36 4.10 9.30
CA ASP A 16 11.02 4.68 10.48
C ASP A 16 11.20 3.63 11.60
N GLU A 17 12.45 3.27 11.87
CA GLU A 17 12.80 2.31 12.92
C GLU A 17 12.33 2.73 14.32
N ALA A 18 12.32 4.03 14.64
CA ALA A 18 11.90 4.51 15.95
C ALA A 18 10.39 4.30 16.14
N VAL A 19 9.59 4.53 15.09
CA VAL A 19 8.15 4.27 15.09
C VAL A 19 7.89 2.77 15.18
N GLN A 20 8.58 1.95 14.38
CA GLN A 20 8.44 0.49 14.43
C GLN A 20 8.76 -0.07 15.83
N LYS A 21 9.85 0.40 16.46
CA LYS A 21 10.22 0.02 17.84
C LYS A 21 9.15 0.46 18.85
N ALA A 22 8.61 1.67 18.72
CA ALA A 22 7.56 2.17 19.60
C ALA A 22 6.25 1.34 19.48
N CYS A 23 5.93 0.88 18.27
CA CYS A 23 4.80 0.00 17.99
C CYS A 23 5.06 -1.47 18.35
N LYS A 24 6.29 -1.84 18.73
CA LYS A 24 6.72 -3.24 18.89
C LYS A 24 6.48 -4.07 17.62
N ALA A 25 6.74 -3.45 16.48
CA ALA A 25 6.55 -4.06 15.17
C ALA A 25 7.76 -4.96 14.84
N GLU A 26 7.56 -6.27 14.89
CA GLU A 26 8.61 -7.28 14.70
C GLU A 26 8.26 -8.27 13.57
N ASP A 27 6.97 -8.49 13.30
CA ASP A 27 6.50 -9.44 12.32
C ASP A 27 6.67 -8.88 10.91
N ARG A 28 7.26 -9.67 10.00
CA ARG A 28 7.50 -9.22 8.62
C ARG A 28 6.25 -9.41 7.77
N GLU A 29 5.80 -8.35 7.13
CA GLU A 29 4.66 -8.38 6.21
C GLU A 29 5.00 -7.76 4.85
N LEU A 30 4.26 -8.19 3.82
CA LEU A 30 4.28 -7.61 2.48
C LEU A 30 3.00 -6.83 2.25
N LEU A 31 3.11 -5.52 2.06
CA LEU A 31 2.05 -4.68 1.54
C LEU A 31 2.10 -4.73 0.01
N SER A 32 1.00 -5.14 -0.62
CA SER A 32 0.81 -5.04 -2.08
C SER A 32 -0.28 -4.02 -2.40
N ILE A 33 0.01 -3.09 -3.32
CA ILE A 33 -0.95 -2.08 -3.80
C ILE A 33 -1.06 -2.20 -5.32
N ILE A 34 -2.27 -2.36 -5.86
CA ILE A 34 -2.53 -2.39 -7.31
C ILE A 34 -3.12 -1.05 -7.74
N ILE A 35 -2.44 -0.39 -8.67
CA ILE A 35 -2.76 0.97 -9.11
C ILE A 35 -2.88 0.98 -10.65
N ALA A 36 -3.86 1.71 -11.18
CA ALA A 36 -3.94 1.97 -12.61
C ALA A 36 -2.65 2.66 -13.09
N ARG A 37 -2.09 2.24 -14.23
CA ARG A 37 -0.77 2.74 -14.69
C ARG A 37 -0.70 4.27 -14.75
N GLY A 38 -1.78 4.94 -15.16
CA GLY A 38 -1.84 6.40 -15.25
C GLY A 38 -1.75 7.14 -13.91
N LYS A 39 -1.96 6.46 -12.78
CA LYS A 39 -1.95 7.05 -11.44
C LYS A 39 -0.76 6.62 -10.58
N VAL A 40 0.17 5.83 -11.11
CA VAL A 40 1.33 5.31 -10.35
C VAL A 40 2.15 6.42 -9.69
N GLY A 41 2.35 7.56 -10.38
CA GLY A 41 3.13 8.69 -9.85
C GLY A 41 2.53 9.34 -8.60
N MET A 42 1.27 9.05 -8.27
CA MET A 42 0.68 9.49 -7.00
C MET A 42 1.31 8.78 -5.79
N PHE A 43 2.02 7.66 -6.01
CA PHE A 43 2.69 6.87 -4.99
C PHE A 43 4.23 6.99 -5.03
N ASP A 44 4.76 8.02 -5.72
CA ASP A 44 6.20 8.28 -5.78
C ASP A 44 6.81 8.59 -4.40
N PHE A 45 5.99 9.00 -3.43
CA PHE A 45 6.42 9.24 -2.05
C PHE A 45 6.83 7.98 -1.28
N LEU A 46 6.47 6.78 -1.75
CA LEU A 46 6.90 5.52 -1.14
C LEU A 46 8.34 5.20 -1.56
N GLU A 47 9.26 5.20 -0.61
CA GLU A 47 10.71 5.11 -0.89
C GLU A 47 11.22 3.67 -1.07
N GLY A 48 10.67 2.69 -0.35
CA GLY A 48 11.14 1.30 -0.33
C GLY A 48 10.20 0.32 -1.03
N LYS A 49 9.94 0.54 -2.32
CA LYS A 49 8.99 -0.27 -3.12
C LYS A 49 9.64 -1.04 -4.26
N THR A 50 9.15 -2.25 -4.52
CA THR A 50 9.37 -2.98 -5.79
C THR A 50 8.16 -2.78 -6.70
N GLU A 51 8.40 -2.54 -7.99
CA GLU A 51 7.33 -2.33 -8.97
C GLU A 51 7.22 -3.47 -9.97
N TRP A 52 5.99 -3.94 -10.19
CA TRP A 52 5.67 -4.94 -11.21
C TRP A 52 4.65 -4.39 -12.21
N LYS A 53 4.89 -4.65 -13.49
CA LYS A 53 3.90 -4.39 -14.54
C LYS A 53 2.90 -5.56 -14.54
N VAL A 54 1.65 -5.28 -14.22
CA VAL A 54 0.59 -6.29 -14.13
C VAL A 54 -0.62 -5.92 -14.98
N ARG A 55 -1.44 -6.90 -15.31
CA ARG A 55 -2.71 -6.71 -16.03
C ARG A 55 -3.83 -7.30 -15.19
N GLY A 56 -4.87 -6.51 -14.95
CA GLY A 56 -6.03 -6.90 -14.16
C GLY A 56 -7.28 -6.94 -15.03
N LYS A 57 -8.14 -7.94 -14.82
CA LYS A 57 -9.51 -7.94 -15.34
C LYS A 57 -10.42 -7.56 -14.19
N TRP A 58 -10.78 -6.28 -14.11
CA TRP A 58 -11.68 -5.78 -13.08
C TRP A 58 -13.11 -5.80 -13.59
N ARG A 59 -14.05 -6.15 -12.72
CA ARG A 59 -15.48 -6.07 -13.03
C ARG A 59 -15.91 -4.62 -12.82
N ARG A 60 -16.22 -3.89 -13.89
CA ARG A 60 -16.80 -2.55 -13.78
C ARG A 60 -18.31 -2.63 -13.54
N PRO A 61 -18.92 -1.68 -12.81
CA PRO A 61 -20.37 -1.68 -12.55
C PRO A 61 -21.23 -1.54 -13.81
N ASP A 62 -20.69 -0.88 -14.82
CA ASP A 62 -21.39 -0.32 -15.98
C ASP A 62 -21.01 -0.96 -17.33
N GLU A 63 -19.78 -1.50 -17.48
CA GLU A 63 -19.35 -2.11 -18.75
C GLU A 63 -18.36 -3.28 -18.56
N GLY A 64 -18.80 -4.50 -18.87
CA GLY A 64 -17.95 -5.63 -19.25
C GLY A 64 -16.69 -5.94 -18.40
N PHE A 65 -15.76 -6.68 -18.99
CA PHE A 65 -14.43 -6.93 -18.43
C PHE A 65 -13.41 -6.22 -19.32
N ASP A 66 -12.79 -5.14 -18.84
CA ASP A 66 -11.65 -4.54 -19.53
C ASP A 66 -10.33 -5.07 -18.94
N ILE A 67 -9.32 -5.28 -19.79
CA ILE A 67 -7.99 -5.67 -19.33
C ILE A 67 -7.19 -4.39 -19.08
N GLU A 68 -7.19 -3.96 -17.82
CA GLU A 68 -6.55 -2.72 -17.41
C GLU A 68 -5.05 -2.92 -17.16
N GLU A 69 -4.24 -2.00 -17.70
CA GLU A 69 -2.82 -1.93 -17.39
C GLU A 69 -2.62 -1.34 -16.00
N ASN A 70 -1.98 -2.11 -15.12
CA ASN A 70 -1.77 -1.75 -13.74
C ASN A 70 -0.28 -1.82 -13.38
N VAL A 71 0.05 -1.21 -12.26
CA VAL A 71 1.32 -1.39 -11.57
C VAL A 71 1.02 -1.95 -10.18
N GLN A 72 1.70 -3.02 -9.82
CA GLN A 72 1.73 -3.52 -8.43
C GLN A 72 2.95 -2.93 -7.74
N LEU A 73 2.73 -2.30 -6.60
CA LEU A 73 3.78 -1.88 -5.68
C LEU A 73 3.82 -2.85 -4.51
N ASP A 74 4.98 -3.44 -4.28
CA ASP A 74 5.24 -4.30 -3.12
C ASP A 74 6.20 -3.59 -2.17
N VAL A 75 5.79 -3.46 -0.91
CA VAL A 75 6.56 -2.84 0.17
C VAL A 75 6.62 -3.80 1.34
N GLN A 76 7.82 -4.20 1.73
CA GLN A 76 8.01 -4.94 2.97
C GLN A 76 7.97 -3.98 4.15
N PHE A 77 7.22 -4.33 5.20
CA PHE A 77 7.16 -3.57 6.44
C PHE A 77 7.14 -4.51 7.65
N LYS A 78 7.16 -3.92 8.84
CA LYS A 78 6.98 -4.66 10.09
C LYS A 78 5.61 -4.35 10.70
N ASP A 79 4.91 -5.37 11.15
CA ASP A 79 3.69 -5.24 11.93
C ASP A 79 3.92 -5.66 13.39
N ALA A 80 3.05 -5.16 14.26
CA ALA A 80 2.93 -5.61 15.63
C ALA A 80 2.15 -6.93 15.69
N ALA A 81 2.32 -7.70 16.75
CA ALA A 81 1.66 -8.99 16.94
C ALA A 81 0.11 -8.94 16.95
N ASP A 82 -0.48 -7.75 17.13
CA ASP A 82 -1.93 -7.50 17.05
C ASP A 82 -2.39 -6.92 15.70
N GLU A 83 -1.48 -6.87 14.73
CA GLU A 83 -1.63 -6.35 13.36
C GLU A 83 -2.05 -4.86 13.31
N CYS A 84 -1.76 -4.09 14.37
CA CYS A 84 -2.23 -2.71 14.46
C CYS A 84 -1.57 -1.77 13.44
N VAL A 85 -0.32 -2.04 13.04
CA VAL A 85 0.41 -1.22 12.05
C VAL A 85 -0.17 -1.46 10.66
N GLY A 86 -0.38 -2.72 10.26
CA GLY A 86 -0.99 -3.09 8.98
C GLY A 86 -2.40 -2.52 8.85
N LYS A 87 -3.22 -2.64 9.90
CA LYS A 87 -4.57 -2.00 9.95
C LYS A 87 -4.49 -0.50 9.73
N ARG A 88 -3.54 0.18 10.40
CA ARG A 88 -3.35 1.63 10.26
C ARG A 88 -2.91 2.01 8.85
N ILE A 89 -1.98 1.27 8.24
CA ILE A 89 -1.54 1.48 6.85
C ILE A 89 -2.73 1.38 5.89
N ILE A 90 -3.56 0.34 6.01
CA ILE A 90 -4.73 0.17 5.16
C ILE A 90 -5.73 1.33 5.30
N ASP A 91 -5.95 1.83 6.51
CA ASP A 91 -6.83 2.97 6.74
C ASP A 91 -6.26 4.28 6.17
N LEU A 92 -4.94 4.48 6.26
CA LEU A 92 -4.26 5.60 5.62
C LEU A 92 -4.35 5.54 4.09
N LEU A 93 -4.19 4.35 3.49
CA LEU A 93 -4.35 4.16 2.04
C LEU A 93 -5.79 4.43 1.58
N LYS A 94 -6.80 4.00 2.34
CA LYS A 94 -8.21 4.35 2.06
C LYS A 94 -8.43 5.86 2.12
N ALA A 95 -7.88 6.53 3.13
CA ALA A 95 -7.97 7.99 3.27
C ALA A 95 -7.25 8.71 2.12
N TYR A 96 -6.07 8.21 1.72
CA TYR A 96 -5.30 8.73 0.61
C TYR A 96 -6.05 8.57 -0.71
N ASN A 97 -6.63 7.40 -0.97
CA ASN A 97 -7.44 7.15 -2.15
C ASN A 97 -8.61 8.13 -2.24
N LYS A 98 -9.38 8.29 -1.16
CA LYS A 98 -10.52 9.20 -1.13
C LYS A 98 -10.13 10.66 -1.41
N LYS A 99 -8.93 11.07 -1.00
CA LYS A 99 -8.49 12.48 -1.07
C LYS A 99 -7.68 12.82 -2.33
N VAL A 100 -6.90 11.88 -2.87
CA VAL A 100 -5.89 12.16 -3.90
C VAL A 100 -6.04 11.26 -5.13
N VAL A 101 -6.10 9.94 -4.94
CA VAL A 101 -6.02 8.99 -6.07
C VAL A 101 -7.37 8.85 -6.78
N SER A 102 -8.46 8.92 -6.01
CA SER A 102 -9.84 8.85 -6.48
C SER A 102 -10.09 7.63 -7.39
N GLU A 103 -9.58 6.47 -6.99
CA GLU A 103 -10.01 5.19 -7.57
C GLU A 103 -11.31 4.72 -6.93
N GLU A 104 -12.21 4.17 -7.73
CA GLU A 104 -13.39 3.46 -7.22
C GLU A 104 -12.96 2.25 -6.39
N LEU A 105 -11.94 1.52 -6.87
CA LEU A 105 -11.34 0.38 -6.20
C LEU A 105 -9.81 0.53 -6.18
N LEU A 106 -9.26 0.99 -5.05
CA LEU A 106 -7.84 0.84 -4.76
C LEU A 106 -7.61 -0.47 -4.02
N TYR A 107 -7.12 -1.48 -4.73
CA TYR A 107 -6.81 -2.77 -4.10
C TYR A 107 -5.48 -2.68 -3.36
N ALA A 108 -5.53 -2.87 -2.04
CA ALA A 108 -4.36 -3.01 -1.19
C ALA A 108 -4.58 -4.18 -0.23
N ARG A 109 -3.53 -4.96 0.04
CA ARG A 109 -3.54 -6.04 1.02
C ARG A 109 -2.20 -6.14 1.72
N THR A 110 -2.21 -6.71 2.92
CA THR A 110 -0.99 -7.19 3.58
C THR A 110 -1.02 -8.70 3.69
N ILE A 111 0.14 -9.33 3.62
CA ILE A 111 0.31 -10.77 3.86
C ILE A 111 1.56 -11.01 4.71
N PRO A 112 1.54 -11.97 5.66
CA PRO A 112 2.73 -12.32 6.42
C PRO A 112 3.81 -12.94 5.52
N ILE A 113 5.07 -12.66 5.85
CA ILE A 113 6.24 -13.23 5.18
C ILE A 113 6.88 -14.25 6.12
N GLU A 114 6.73 -15.53 5.80
CA GLU A 114 7.36 -16.61 6.57
C GLU A 114 8.87 -16.66 6.35
N GLU A 115 9.31 -16.59 5.08
CA GLU A 115 10.71 -16.58 4.69
C GLU A 115 10.92 -15.57 3.55
N GLY A 116 12.04 -14.85 3.61
CA GLY A 116 12.37 -13.86 2.58
C GLY A 116 13.79 -13.35 2.72
N THR A 117 14.43 -13.12 1.58
CA THR A 117 15.76 -12.53 1.45
C THR A 117 15.66 -11.16 0.78
N LEU A 118 16.63 -10.30 1.03
CA LEU A 118 16.79 -8.98 0.41
C LEU A 118 17.79 -9.10 -0.74
#